data_AF-A0A952AYF8-F1
#
_entry.id   AF-A0A952AYF8-F1
#
_cell.length_a   1.000
_cell.length_b   1.000
_cell.length_c   1.000
_cell.angle_alpha   90.00
_cell.angle_beta   90.00
_cell.angle_gamma   90.00
#
_symmetry.space_group_name_H-M   'P 1'
#
loop_
_entity.id
_entity.type
_entity.pdbx_description
1 polymer ?
#
loop_
_entity_poly.entity_id
_entity_poly.type
_entity_poly.pdbx_seq_one_letter_code
_entity_poly.pdbx_strand_id
1 'polypeptide(L)'
;MENFCNKKGGPGDYNNIITAAVHKEICLQVIDWQTIIEKHGHVVWQTAYRLLGNRADAADCFQETFVCALEFSRRQRIRNFSALLIRLATVRAIDQLRKRFHRSDNNVASADWVTVPSKNPGPVQMAQQQELIARLRESLIQLPPAEAQVFCMRYMNDMSYRQIAKELGIKTNAAGVLLHRARAKLRKSFEVSTKEKNEVVL
;
A
#
# COMPACT_ATOMS: atom_id res chain seq x y z
N MET A 1 18.72 11.33 -36.57
CA MET A 1 18.01 12.58 -36.88
C MET A 1 16.54 12.22 -36.92
N GLU A 2 15.62 12.60 -36.04
CA GLU A 2 15.52 13.67 -35.03
C GLU A 2 14.54 13.17 -33.94
N ASN A 3 14.94 13.26 -32.67
CA ASN A 3 14.37 14.16 -31.66
C ASN A 3 12.85 14.06 -31.44
N PHE A 4 12.46 13.35 -30.38
CA PHE A 4 11.33 13.77 -29.53
C PHE A 4 11.80 13.81 -28.08
N CYS A 5 12.52 14.88 -27.76
CA CYS A 5 12.85 15.24 -26.40
C CYS A 5 11.74 16.13 -25.84
N ASN A 6 11.32 15.81 -24.60
CA ASN A 6 10.90 16.75 -23.57
C ASN A 6 9.52 17.43 -23.68
N LYS A 7 8.57 16.95 -22.86
CA LYS A 7 7.65 17.85 -22.13
C LYS A 7 7.53 17.40 -20.68
N LYS A 8 7.77 18.38 -19.80
CA LYS A 8 7.62 18.35 -18.34
C LYS A 8 6.17 18.03 -17.93
N GLY A 9 6.01 17.36 -16.79
CA GLY A 9 4.72 17.25 -16.10
C GLY A 9 4.91 16.74 -14.67
N GLY A 10 4.82 17.66 -13.70
CA GLY A 10 4.66 17.36 -12.27
C GLY A 10 3.25 16.83 -11.95
N PRO A 11 2.87 16.79 -10.66
CA PRO A 11 2.45 15.57 -9.99
C PRO A 11 0.95 15.25 -10.07
N GLY A 12 0.65 13.96 -9.97
CA GLY A 12 -0.56 13.47 -9.31
C GLY A 12 -1.84 13.54 -10.12
N ASP A 13 -2.11 12.52 -10.92
CA ASP A 13 -3.47 12.30 -11.41
C ASP A 13 -3.78 10.79 -11.56
N TYR A 14 -3.86 10.10 -10.42
CA TYR A 14 -4.33 8.71 -10.35
C TYR A 14 -5.83 8.57 -10.66
N ASN A 15 -6.55 9.69 -10.78
CA ASN A 15 -7.95 9.71 -11.14
C ASN A 15 -8.20 9.41 -12.63
N ASN A 16 -7.21 9.62 -13.50
CA ASN A 16 -7.39 9.47 -14.96
C ASN A 16 -7.23 8.05 -15.52
N ILE A 17 -7.00 7.04 -14.67
CA ILE A 17 -7.12 5.62 -15.07
C ILE A 17 -8.55 5.09 -14.81
N ILE A 18 -9.35 5.79 -14.01
CA ILE A 18 -10.70 5.34 -13.61
C ILE A 18 -11.79 5.87 -14.58
N THR A 19 -11.53 6.94 -15.33
CA THR A 19 -12.58 7.70 -16.04
C THR A 19 -12.97 7.16 -17.44
N ALA A 20 -12.25 6.20 -18.02
CA ALA A 20 -12.43 5.84 -19.44
C ALA A 20 -13.33 4.60 -19.74
N ALA A 21 -14.32 4.28 -18.91
CA ALA A 21 -15.20 3.13 -19.16
C ALA A 21 -16.65 3.31 -18.67
N VAL A 22 -17.26 4.45 -18.96
CA VAL A 22 -18.70 4.67 -18.71
C VAL A 22 -19.49 4.20 -19.94
N HIS A 23 -20.03 2.98 -19.84
CA HIS A 23 -21.13 2.32 -20.58
C HIS A 23 -20.75 0.96 -21.18
N LYS A 24 -20.94 -0.12 -20.42
CA LYS A 24 -21.52 -1.39 -20.92
C LYS A 24 -21.80 -2.37 -19.78
N GLU A 25 -23.05 -2.82 -19.73
CA GLU A 25 -23.58 -3.93 -18.91
C GLU A 25 -23.32 -3.86 -17.40
N ILE A 26 -24.35 -3.46 -16.65
CA ILE A 26 -24.42 -3.76 -15.22
C ILE A 26 -24.33 -5.29 -15.08
N CYS A 27 -23.17 -5.79 -14.65
CA CYS A 27 -23.00 -7.18 -14.24
C CYS A 27 -23.82 -7.40 -12.96
N LEU A 28 -25.10 -7.75 -13.10
CA LEU A 28 -25.94 -8.21 -11.98
C LEU A 28 -25.49 -9.61 -11.55
N GLN A 29 -24.30 -9.71 -10.98
CA GLN A 29 -23.90 -10.89 -10.22
C GLN A 29 -24.52 -10.78 -8.82
N VAL A 30 -25.29 -11.79 -8.43
CA VAL A 30 -25.66 -11.96 -7.02
C VAL A 30 -24.39 -12.37 -6.28
N ILE A 31 -23.77 -11.40 -5.61
CA ILE A 31 -22.56 -11.59 -4.80
C ILE A 31 -23.01 -11.67 -3.34
N ASP A 32 -22.74 -12.80 -2.71
CA ASP A 32 -22.90 -12.93 -1.27
C ASP A 32 -21.70 -12.27 -0.55
N TRP A 33 -21.91 -11.03 -0.14
CA TRP A 33 -20.90 -10.24 0.57
C TRP A 33 -20.56 -10.80 1.95
N GLN A 34 -21.49 -11.51 2.60
CA GLN A 34 -21.22 -12.10 3.90
C GLN A 34 -20.12 -13.17 3.76
N THR A 35 -20.28 -14.12 2.86
CA THR A 35 -19.25 -15.14 2.58
C THR A 35 -17.92 -14.51 2.14
N ILE A 36 -17.95 -13.43 1.34
CA ILE A 36 -16.74 -12.74 0.91
C ILE A 36 -16.01 -12.09 2.09
N ILE A 37 -16.72 -11.44 3.00
CA ILE A 37 -16.15 -10.82 4.20
C ILE A 37 -15.62 -11.89 5.16
N GLU A 38 -16.35 -12.97 5.40
CA GLU A 38 -15.90 -14.07 6.25
C GLU A 38 -14.59 -14.69 5.73
N LYS A 39 -14.48 -14.87 4.41
CA LYS A 39 -13.30 -15.48 3.78
C LYS A 39 -12.10 -14.54 3.67
N HIS A 40 -12.31 -13.25 3.39
CA HIS A 40 -11.26 -12.31 3.03
C HIS A 40 -11.05 -11.18 4.03
N GLY A 41 -11.94 -11.02 5.00
CA GLY A 41 -11.86 -9.95 5.99
C GLY A 41 -10.55 -9.96 6.78
N HIS A 42 -10.10 -11.15 7.21
CA HIS A 42 -8.85 -11.26 7.96
C HIS A 42 -7.63 -10.74 7.19
N VAL A 43 -7.49 -11.06 5.90
CA VAL A 43 -6.34 -10.59 5.10
C VAL A 43 -6.41 -9.08 4.82
N VAL A 44 -7.60 -8.53 4.61
CA VAL A 44 -7.83 -7.09 4.45
C VAL A 44 -7.45 -6.35 5.74
N TRP A 45 -7.96 -6.81 6.88
CA TRP A 45 -7.65 -6.25 8.18
C TRP A 45 -6.15 -6.30 8.46
N GLN A 46 -5.53 -7.45 8.24
CA GLN A 46 -4.10 -7.62 8.47
C GLN A 46 -3.25 -6.72 7.55
N THR A 47 -3.64 -6.55 6.29
CA THR A 47 -2.96 -5.62 5.36
C THR A 47 -3.07 -4.18 5.85
N ALA A 48 -4.29 -3.74 6.17
CA ALA A 48 -4.55 -2.38 6.64
C ALA A 48 -3.80 -2.10 7.96
N TYR A 49 -3.90 -3.01 8.94
CA TYR A 49 -3.29 -2.85 10.24
C TYR A 49 -1.75 -2.83 10.20
N ARG A 50 -1.14 -3.70 9.38
CA ARG A 50 0.33 -3.73 9.21
C ARG A 50 0.84 -2.39 8.66
N LEU A 51 0.12 -1.82 7.69
CA LEU A 51 0.48 -0.55 7.05
C LEU A 51 0.22 0.66 7.94
N LEU A 52 -0.96 0.74 8.57
CA LEU A 52 -1.42 1.94 9.29
C LEU A 52 -1.02 1.96 10.77
N GLY A 53 -0.82 0.80 11.37
CA GLY A 53 -0.30 0.69 12.73
C GLY A 53 -1.21 1.25 13.82
N ASN A 54 -2.51 1.38 13.57
CA ASN A 54 -3.50 1.67 14.60
C ASN A 54 -4.86 1.10 14.19
N ARG A 55 -5.71 0.83 15.19
CA ARG A 55 -6.98 0.12 15.00
C ARG A 55 -8.03 0.95 14.27
N ALA A 56 -8.10 2.26 14.54
CA ALA A 56 -9.09 3.15 13.95
C ALA A 56 -8.89 3.26 12.43
N ASP A 57 -7.68 3.66 12.02
CA ASP A 57 -7.34 3.76 10.59
C ASP A 57 -7.48 2.42 9.86
N ALA A 58 -7.11 1.31 10.51
CA ALA A 58 -7.27 -0.02 9.94
C ALA A 58 -8.74 -0.40 9.73
N ALA A 59 -9.63 -0.02 10.65
CA ALA A 59 -11.07 -0.25 10.52
C ALA A 59 -11.68 0.58 9.40
N ASP A 60 -11.30 1.85 9.29
CA ASP A 60 -11.76 2.72 8.21
C ASP A 60 -11.30 2.19 6.85
N CYS A 61 -10.01 1.86 6.72
CA CYS A 61 -9.45 1.28 5.51
C CYS A 61 -10.12 -0.06 5.14
N PHE A 62 -10.43 -0.90 6.12
CA PHE A 62 -11.18 -2.14 5.92
C PHE A 62 -12.57 -1.87 5.34
N GLN A 63 -13.33 -0.97 5.94
CA GLN A 63 -14.70 -0.64 5.49
C GLN A 63 -14.67 -0.06 4.08
N GLU A 64 -13.84 0.95 3.83
CA GLU A 64 -13.73 1.57 2.51
C GLU A 64 -13.27 0.57 1.43
N THR A 65 -12.43 -0.40 1.79
CA THR A 65 -12.01 -1.47 0.88
C THR A 65 -13.19 -2.29 0.38
N PHE A 66 -14.08 -2.72 1.28
CA PHE A 66 -15.27 -3.49 0.88
C PHE A 66 -16.31 -2.64 0.16
N VAL A 67 -16.50 -1.38 0.56
CA VAL A 67 -17.37 -0.42 -0.16
C VAL A 67 -16.91 -0.27 -1.60
N CYS A 68 -15.61 -0.09 -1.84
CA CYS A 68 -15.10 0.03 -3.20
C CYS A 68 -15.06 -1.28 -3.96
N ALA A 69 -14.88 -2.43 -3.29
CA ALA A 69 -15.06 -3.72 -3.94
C ALA A 69 -16.51 -3.91 -4.42
N LEU A 70 -17.48 -3.46 -3.62
CA LEU A 70 -18.90 -3.45 -3.99
C LEU A 70 -19.14 -2.56 -5.21
N GLU A 71 -18.66 -1.32 -5.21
CA GLU A 71 -18.78 -0.43 -6.36
C GLU A 71 -18.09 -0.98 -7.61
N PHE A 72 -16.91 -1.59 -7.45
CA PHE A 72 -16.19 -2.23 -8.54
C PHE A 72 -17.01 -3.39 -9.13
N SER A 73 -17.60 -4.22 -8.27
CA SER A 73 -18.41 -5.37 -8.69
C SER A 73 -19.65 -4.98 -9.52
N ARG A 74 -20.22 -3.79 -9.26
CA ARG A 74 -21.35 -3.25 -10.01
C ARG A 74 -20.99 -2.86 -11.45
N ARG A 75 -19.70 -2.56 -11.68
CA ARG A 75 -19.18 -2.10 -12.98
C ARG A 75 -18.49 -3.20 -13.76
N GLN A 76 -17.88 -4.16 -13.08
CA GLN A 76 -17.05 -5.20 -13.69
C GLN A 76 -17.13 -6.51 -12.91
N ARG A 77 -17.11 -7.63 -13.63
CA ARG A 77 -17.01 -8.95 -13.02
C ARG A 77 -15.67 -9.12 -12.30
N ILE A 78 -15.73 -9.46 -11.02
CA ILE A 78 -14.55 -9.77 -10.20
C ILE A 78 -14.15 -11.23 -10.43
N ARG A 79 -12.93 -11.46 -10.92
CA ARG A 79 -12.39 -12.82 -11.14
C ARG A 79 -11.69 -13.39 -9.91
N ASN A 80 -11.10 -12.53 -9.07
CA ASN A 80 -10.38 -12.94 -7.87
C ASN A 80 -10.54 -11.87 -6.78
N PHE A 81 -11.44 -12.14 -5.83
CA PHE A 81 -11.69 -11.23 -4.70
C PHE A 81 -10.45 -11.04 -3.83
N SER A 82 -9.66 -12.08 -3.60
CA SER A 82 -8.45 -11.98 -2.76
C SER A 82 -7.46 -10.97 -3.33
N ALA A 83 -7.12 -11.09 -4.62
CA ALA A 83 -6.17 -10.18 -5.27
C ALA A 83 -6.69 -8.74 -5.33
N LEU A 84 -7.98 -8.56 -5.66
CA LEU A 84 -8.61 -7.24 -5.69
C LEU A 84 -8.64 -6.58 -4.31
N LEU A 85 -9.08 -7.29 -3.28
CA LEU A 85 -9.20 -6.76 -1.93
C LEU A 85 -7.83 -6.40 -1.35
N ILE A 86 -6.80 -7.23 -1.57
CA ILE A 86 -5.42 -6.93 -1.19
C ILE A 86 -4.93 -5.66 -1.92
N ARG A 87 -5.20 -5.55 -3.23
CA ARG A 87 -4.84 -4.36 -4.01
C ARG A 87 -5.51 -3.10 -3.44
N LEU A 88 -6.83 -3.14 -3.25
CA LEU A 88 -7.61 -2.01 -2.76
C LEU A 88 -7.18 -1.59 -1.35
N ALA A 89 -7.01 -2.55 -0.42
CA ALA A 89 -6.52 -2.28 0.93
C ALA A 89 -5.11 -1.66 0.92
N THR A 90 -4.22 -2.19 0.09
CA THR A 90 -2.85 -1.68 -0.04
C THR A 90 -2.83 -0.22 -0.51
N VAL A 91 -3.57 0.09 -1.58
CA VAL A 91 -3.63 1.45 -2.13
C VAL A 91 -4.18 2.42 -1.09
N ARG A 92 -5.32 2.08 -0.47
CA ARG A 92 -5.95 2.92 0.55
C ARG A 92 -5.06 3.17 1.75
N ALA A 93 -4.46 2.11 2.28
CA ALA A 93 -3.60 2.23 3.44
C ALA A 93 -2.36 3.10 3.14
N ILE A 94 -1.76 2.99 1.94
CA ILE A 94 -0.66 3.88 1.53
C ILE A 94 -1.13 5.33 1.42
N ASP A 95 -2.31 5.58 0.84
CA ASP A 95 -2.84 6.93 0.68
C ASP A 95 -3.20 7.57 2.03
N GLN A 96 -3.80 6.82 2.95
CA GLN A 96 -4.08 7.28 4.32
C GLN A 96 -2.79 7.54 5.10
N LEU A 97 -1.79 6.67 4.95
CA LEU A 97 -0.47 6.87 5.55
C LEU A 97 0.19 8.16 5.04
N ARG A 98 0.11 8.45 3.73
CA ARG A 98 0.57 9.72 3.16
C ARG A 98 -0.21 10.91 3.71
N LYS A 99 -1.54 10.84 3.77
CA LYS A 99 -2.38 11.92 4.33
C LYS A 99 -2.01 12.21 5.79
N ARG A 100 -1.74 11.18 6.59
CA ARG A 100 -1.29 11.32 7.98
C ARG A 100 0.06 12.04 8.06
N PHE A 101 1.02 11.65 7.23
CA PHE A 101 2.34 12.29 7.20
C PHE A 101 2.24 13.78 6.85
N HIS A 102 1.49 14.14 5.80
CA HIS A 102 1.29 15.55 5.43
C HIS A 102 0.57 16.37 6.51
N ARG A 103 -0.32 15.76 7.30
CA ARG A 103 -0.96 16.43 8.45
C ARG A 103 -0.01 16.60 9.63
N SER A 104 0.87 15.62 9.85
CA SER A 104 1.88 15.63 10.92
C SER A 104 3.01 16.63 10.66
N ASP A 105 3.42 16.82 9.40
CA ASP A 105 4.42 17.87 9.06
C ASP A 105 3.90 19.28 9.32
N ASN A 106 2.58 19.48 9.29
CA ASN A 106 1.94 20.76 9.62
C ASN A 106 1.60 20.92 11.12
N ASN A 107 1.78 19.88 11.93
CA ASN A 107 1.42 19.90 13.34
C ASN A 107 2.40 19.00 14.09
N VAL A 108 3.38 19.59 14.78
CA VAL A 108 4.41 18.90 15.58
C VAL A 108 3.74 18.04 16.65
N ALA A 109 3.34 16.82 16.28
CA ALA A 109 2.77 15.83 17.16
C ALA A 109 3.30 14.48 16.67
N SER A 110 4.22 13.93 17.45
CA SER A 110 4.76 12.59 17.30
C SER A 110 3.62 11.63 16.99
N ALA A 111 3.64 11.05 15.79
CA ALA A 111 2.68 10.07 15.37
C ALA A 111 2.86 8.82 16.25
N ASP A 112 2.06 8.68 17.31
CA ASP A 112 2.07 7.46 18.12
C ASP A 112 1.64 6.27 17.24
N TRP A 113 2.59 5.38 16.97
CA TRP A 113 2.39 4.18 16.19
C TRP A 113 2.12 3.02 17.14
N VAL A 114 0.84 2.64 17.30
CA VAL A 114 0.45 1.52 18.17
C VAL A 114 0.68 0.17 17.48
N THR A 115 1.85 -0.42 17.71
CA THR A 115 2.19 -1.76 17.20
C THR A 115 1.75 -2.85 18.19
N VAL A 116 1.17 -3.95 17.70
CA VAL A 116 0.84 -5.12 18.52
C VAL A 116 2.13 -5.87 18.91
N PRO A 117 2.38 -6.14 20.20
CA PRO A 117 3.48 -6.97 20.65
C PRO A 117 3.37 -8.41 20.14
N SER A 118 4.50 -9.01 19.74
CA SER A 118 4.63 -10.47 19.63
C SER A 118 4.56 -11.10 21.03
N LYS A 119 4.25 -12.41 21.15
CA LYS A 119 4.26 -13.13 22.43
C LYS A 119 5.72 -13.27 22.93
N ASN A 120 6.11 -12.41 23.88
CA ASN A 120 7.37 -12.34 24.65
C ASN A 120 8.71 -11.90 23.98
N PRO A 121 8.77 -10.73 23.32
CA PRO A 121 10.01 -9.95 23.20
C PRO A 121 10.22 -9.04 24.44
N GLY A 122 11.48 -8.84 24.85
CA GLY A 122 11.81 -7.91 25.94
C GLY A 122 11.50 -6.44 25.58
N PRO A 123 11.36 -5.52 26.55
CA PRO A 123 10.96 -4.11 26.29
C PRO A 123 11.84 -3.39 25.25
N VAL A 124 13.14 -3.66 25.27
CA VAL A 124 14.11 -3.09 24.31
C VAL A 124 13.89 -3.61 22.89
N GLN A 125 13.61 -4.90 22.74
CA GLN A 125 13.34 -5.51 21.43
C GLN A 125 12.04 -4.98 20.82
N MET A 126 11.03 -4.73 21.66
CA MET A 126 9.77 -4.11 21.24
C MET A 126 9.99 -2.69 20.71
N ALA A 127 10.76 -1.87 21.43
CA ALA A 127 11.06 -0.50 21.01
C ALA A 127 11.85 -0.47 19.68
N GLN A 128 12.86 -1.33 19.53
CA GLN A 128 13.62 -1.46 18.28
C GLN A 128 12.75 -1.90 17.09
N GLN A 129 11.84 -2.85 17.32
CA GLN A 129 10.92 -3.31 16.29
C GLN A 129 9.93 -2.21 15.89
N GLN A 130 9.41 -1.46 16.85
CA GLN A 130 8.52 -0.32 16.60
C GLN A 130 9.22 0.76 15.79
N GLU A 131 10.47 1.09 16.14
CA GLU A 131 11.28 2.07 15.41
C GLU A 131 11.53 1.59 13.96
N LEU A 132 11.89 0.32 13.77
CA LEU A 132 12.10 -0.24 12.43
C LEU A 132 10.82 -0.18 11.57
N ILE A 133 9.67 -0.50 12.15
CA ILE A 133 8.38 -0.45 11.46
C ILE A 133 8.01 0.99 11.11
N ALA A 134 8.22 1.95 12.03
CA ALA A 134 7.97 3.36 11.78
C ALA A 134 8.82 3.87 10.62
N ARG A 135 10.14 3.58 10.63
CA ARG A 135 11.03 3.92 9.51
C ARG A 135 10.61 3.28 8.20
N LEU A 136 10.18 2.01 8.21
CA LEU A 136 9.68 1.37 7.00
C LEU A 136 8.44 2.09 6.45
N ARG A 137 7.51 2.51 7.30
CA ARG A 137 6.32 3.28 6.90
C ARG A 137 6.71 4.62 6.28
N GLU A 138 7.63 5.34 6.89
CA GLU A 138 8.18 6.60 6.37
C GLU A 138 8.85 6.39 5.01
N SER A 139 9.69 5.37 4.87
CA SER A 139 10.31 5.07 3.58
C SER A 139 9.29 4.67 2.50
N LEU A 140 8.22 3.96 2.87
CA LEU A 140 7.16 3.55 1.94
C LEU A 140 6.36 4.74 1.38
N ILE A 141 6.07 5.76 2.19
CA ILE A 141 5.33 6.94 1.70
C ILE A 141 6.14 7.80 0.71
N GLN A 142 7.47 7.77 0.83
CA GLN A 142 8.40 8.46 -0.07
C GLN A 142 8.57 7.75 -1.42
N LEU A 143 8.18 6.47 -1.52
CA LEU A 143 8.20 5.76 -2.79
C LEU A 143 7.09 6.26 -3.72
N PRO A 144 7.31 6.20 -5.05
CA PRO A 144 6.24 6.32 -6.01
C PRO A 144 5.10 5.32 -5.72
N PRO A 145 3.83 5.72 -5.86
CA PRO A 145 2.67 4.88 -5.49
C PRO A 145 2.68 3.47 -6.07
N ALA A 146 3.03 3.32 -7.35
CA ALA A 146 3.10 2.01 -7.99
C ALA A 146 4.22 1.12 -7.41
N GLU A 147 5.35 1.71 -7.03
CA GLU A 147 6.48 0.97 -6.43
C GLU A 147 6.12 0.52 -5.00
N ALA A 148 5.55 1.41 -4.19
CA ALA A 148 5.06 1.09 -2.85
C ALA A 148 3.99 -0.01 -2.87
N GLN A 149 3.02 0.11 -3.79
CA GLN A 149 1.94 -0.84 -3.95
C GLN A 149 2.47 -2.24 -4.29
N VAL A 150 3.33 -2.36 -5.31
CA VAL A 150 3.92 -3.65 -5.72
C VAL A 150 4.76 -4.26 -4.59
N PHE A 151 5.51 -3.43 -3.86
CA PHE A 151 6.29 -3.88 -2.70
C PHE A 151 5.39 -4.48 -1.63
N CYS A 152 4.32 -3.77 -1.23
CA CYS A 152 3.41 -4.24 -0.18
C CYS A 152 2.65 -5.50 -0.62
N MET A 153 2.15 -5.56 -1.86
CA MET A 153 1.51 -6.76 -2.39
C MET A 153 2.45 -7.97 -2.38
N ARG A 154 3.74 -7.78 -2.68
CA ARG A 154 4.72 -8.87 -2.69
C ARG A 154 5.12 -9.33 -1.29
N TYR A 155 5.44 -8.41 -0.39
CA TYR A 155 6.10 -8.74 0.89
C TYR A 155 5.13 -8.85 2.07
N MET A 156 3.96 -8.22 2.01
CA MET A 156 2.97 -8.31 3.09
C MET A 156 1.91 -9.39 2.83
N ASN A 157 1.67 -9.70 1.56
CA ASN A 157 0.60 -10.57 1.09
C ASN A 157 1.08 -11.74 0.20
N ASP A 158 2.41 -11.91 0.08
CA ASP A 158 3.05 -13.02 -0.65
C ASP A 158 2.59 -13.23 -2.11
N MET A 159 2.11 -12.17 -2.77
CA MET A 159 1.66 -12.27 -4.15
C MET A 159 2.84 -12.47 -5.11
N SER A 160 2.72 -13.44 -6.02
CA SER A 160 3.69 -13.66 -7.09
C SER A 160 3.70 -12.50 -8.09
N TYR A 161 4.81 -12.32 -8.83
CA TYR A 161 4.90 -11.28 -9.87
C TYR A 161 3.80 -11.41 -10.93
N ARG A 162 3.41 -12.64 -11.24
CA ARG A 162 2.32 -12.92 -12.19
C ARG A 162 0.96 -12.49 -11.64
N GLN A 163 0.69 -12.75 -10.36
CA GLN A 163 -0.55 -12.29 -9.71
C GLN A 163 -0.61 -10.77 -9.62
N ILE A 164 0.48 -10.13 -9.21
CA ILE A 164 0.58 -8.66 -9.15
C ILE A 164 0.37 -8.06 -10.55
N ALA A 165 1.05 -8.59 -11.56
CA ALA A 165 0.94 -8.09 -12.92
C ALA A 165 -0.48 -8.24 -13.48
N LYS A 166 -1.12 -9.38 -13.26
CA LYS A 166 -2.51 -9.63 -13.65
C LYS A 166 -3.48 -8.67 -12.95
N GLU A 167 -3.28 -8.46 -11.65
CA GLU A 167 -4.13 -7.60 -10.83
C GLU A 167 -3.99 -6.13 -11.22
N LEU A 168 -2.77 -5.67 -11.53
CA LEU A 168 -2.51 -4.28 -11.95
C LEU A 168 -2.72 -4.02 -13.45
N GLY A 169 -2.94 -5.06 -14.26
CA GLY A 169 -3.06 -4.92 -15.72
C GLY A 169 -1.75 -4.57 -16.43
N ILE A 170 -0.60 -5.02 -15.90
CA ILE A 170 0.74 -4.74 -16.44
C ILE A 170 1.45 -6.03 -16.87
N LYS A 171 2.59 -5.91 -17.56
CA LYS A 171 3.45 -7.07 -17.89
C LYS A 171 4.15 -7.60 -16.63
N THR A 172 4.35 -8.91 -16.51
CA THR A 172 5.10 -9.53 -15.40
C THR A 172 6.49 -8.91 -15.19
N ASN A 173 7.20 -8.62 -16.29
CA ASN A 173 8.51 -7.96 -16.22
C ASN A 173 8.41 -6.55 -15.63
N ALA A 174 7.34 -5.80 -15.93
CA ALA A 174 7.13 -4.47 -15.37
C ALA A 174 6.90 -4.53 -13.85
N ALA A 175 6.15 -5.52 -13.36
CA ALA A 175 6.02 -5.76 -11.91
C ALA A 175 7.38 -6.06 -11.26
N GLY A 176 8.22 -6.86 -11.92
CA GLY A 176 9.59 -7.14 -11.47
C GLY A 176 10.46 -5.87 -11.40
N VAL A 177 10.40 -5.01 -12.42
CA VAL A 177 11.12 -3.73 -12.45
C VAL A 177 10.66 -2.78 -11.34
N LEU A 178 9.35 -2.64 -11.13
CA LEU A 178 8.80 -1.82 -10.05
C LEU A 178 9.28 -2.31 -8.68
N LEU A 179 9.24 -3.62 -8.45
CA LEU A 179 9.71 -4.19 -7.19
C LEU A 179 11.22 -3.98 -6.99
N HIS A 180 12.01 -4.15 -8.04
CA HIS A 180 13.45 -3.90 -7.98
C HIS A 180 13.74 -2.44 -7.60
N ARG A 181 13.06 -1.48 -8.24
CA ARG A 181 13.18 -0.04 -7.93
C ARG A 181 12.76 0.27 -6.50
N ALA A 182 11.63 -0.28 -6.05
CA ALA A 182 11.16 -0.13 -4.68
C ALA A 182 12.22 -0.60 -3.66
N ARG A 183 12.76 -1.81 -3.85
CA ARG A 183 13.80 -2.37 -2.99
C ARG A 183 15.07 -1.52 -2.96
N ALA A 184 15.54 -1.05 -4.13
CA ALA A 184 16.73 -0.23 -4.22
C ALA A 184 16.57 1.10 -3.45
N LYS A 185 15.41 1.76 -3.59
CA LYS A 185 15.10 3.01 -2.88
C LYS A 185 14.94 2.81 -1.38
N LEU A 186 14.23 1.75 -0.96
CA LEU A 186 14.10 1.40 0.44
C LEU A 186 15.48 1.13 1.05
N ARG A 187 16.31 0.29 0.42
CA ARG A 187 17.67 0.03 0.87
C ARG A 187 18.48 1.32 1.05
N LYS A 188 18.44 2.21 0.06
CA LYS A 188 19.12 3.51 0.15
C LYS A 188 18.61 4.35 1.33
N SER A 189 17.29 4.38 1.58
CA SER A 189 16.72 5.12 2.72
C SER A 189 17.22 4.60 4.08
N PHE A 190 17.41 3.29 4.21
CA PHE A 190 17.94 2.70 5.44
C PHE A 190 19.45 2.92 5.60
N GLU A 191 20.22 2.97 4.50
CA GLU A 191 21.67 3.25 4.51
C GLU A 191 22.02 4.70 4.84
N VAL A 192 21.17 5.66 4.47
CA VAL A 192 21.35 7.08 4.81
C VAL A 192 21.11 7.32 6.31
N SER A 193 20.05 6.73 6.86
CA SER A 193 19.70 6.87 8.28
C SER A 193 20.74 6.24 9.23
N THR A 194 21.43 5.18 8.82
CA THR A 194 22.54 4.61 9.63
C THR A 194 23.79 5.48 9.64
N LYS A 195 24.03 6.31 8.61
CA LYS A 195 25.16 7.25 8.61
C LYS A 195 24.90 8.47 9.49
N GLU A 196 23.70 9.04 9.44
CA GLU A 196 23.33 10.19 10.27
C GLU A 196 23.38 9.87 11.78
N LYS A 197 23.01 8.65 12.18
CA LYS A 197 23.13 8.23 13.59
C LYS A 197 24.58 8.00 14.05
N ASN A 198 25.53 7.82 13.14
CA ASN A 198 26.95 7.65 13.47
C ASN A 198 27.72 8.98 13.49
N GLU A 199 27.22 10.04 12.86
CA GLU A 199 27.84 11.38 12.89
C GLU A 199 27.46 12.20 14.13
N VAL A 200 26.33 11.89 14.79
CA VAL A 200 25.88 12.58 16.02
C VAL A 200 26.52 12.01 17.30
N VAL A 201 27.44 11.03 17.18
CA VAL A 201 28.12 10.37 18.32
C VAL A 201 29.64 10.64 18.32
N LEU A 202 30.12 11.63 17.56
CA LEU A 202 31.50 12.15 17.64
C LEU A 202 31.49 13.60 18.13
#